data_AF-A0A7W8AGC3-F1
#
_entry.id   AF-A0A7W8AGC3-F1
#
_cell.length_a   1.000
_cell.length_b   1.000
_cell.length_c   1.000
_cell.angle_alpha   90.00
_cell.angle_beta   90.00
_cell.angle_gamma   90.00
#
_symmetry.space_group_name_H-M   'P 1'
#
loop_
_entity.id
_entity.type
_entity.pdbx_description
1 polymer ?
#
loop_
_entity_poly.entity_id
_entity_poly.type
_entity_poly.pdbx_seq_one_letter_code
_entity_poly.pdbx_strand_id
1 'polypeptide(L)'
;MNPWQEVLDRIEAGEADELATFLDGLNDLGRRAVAIQLPGHLAEELHGGVEARRDIEGLAPGYRLAGAACFTGAQQVATWLNRRELRRPADAERDAHRLTSVLRRRSVEWRRELAVRLAERLRPPTGRSRRGDDGMPGWDLTAALVAETGIEPPDGDAFVVGWVWRLMLRRRWHRVGLDRDPLLDAMAPRLFEAQGVAGPLDMDERWNSGQSILAELAVLADEGRVPRATLIGGCTRRFLADGPAEEITPFVRLWRLLAPEPDELPVVGFVRLLPRASPPLVQLALEELGRAESAGLLDDELFAEAVGALAYRREKKFVLAAVRWLARTPAPRGGGAVRALAPVFEVNTPALRERAVRLALRLAPHADDTGQEAIRAAADLLPRDLREQVTAAYGTSPEAEPEPPAAAHRHKPRSGA
;
A
#
# COMPACT_ATOMS: atom_id res chain seq x y z
N MET A 1 46.01 -22.26 -23.70
CA MET A 1 44.54 -22.33 -23.71
C MET A 1 44.00 -20.91 -23.64
N ASN A 2 43.12 -20.51 -24.55
CA ASN A 2 42.56 -19.16 -24.56
C ASN A 2 41.38 -19.09 -23.57
N PRO A 3 41.52 -18.41 -22.42
CA PRO A 3 40.47 -18.37 -21.39
C PRO A 3 39.16 -17.79 -21.88
N TRP A 4 39.20 -16.91 -22.89
CA TRP A 4 38.01 -16.32 -23.49
C TRP A 4 37.20 -17.36 -24.27
N GLN A 5 37.86 -18.14 -25.14
CA GLN A 5 37.18 -19.13 -25.97
C GLN A 5 36.48 -20.21 -25.12
N GLU A 6 37.17 -20.70 -24.08
CA GLU A 6 36.63 -21.70 -23.17
C GLU A 6 35.41 -21.21 -22.38
N VAL A 7 35.35 -19.91 -22.05
CA VAL A 7 34.16 -19.31 -21.43
C VAL A 7 33.03 -19.21 -22.44
N LEU A 8 33.32 -18.78 -23.66
CA LEU A 8 32.33 -18.62 -24.71
C LEU A 8 31.67 -19.95 -25.08
N ASP A 9 32.47 -20.98 -25.34
CA ASP A 9 31.97 -22.32 -25.70
C ASP A 9 31.01 -22.86 -24.63
N ARG A 10 31.29 -22.60 -23.34
CA ARG A 10 30.42 -23.01 -22.21
C ARG A 10 29.17 -22.14 -22.05
N ILE A 11 29.23 -20.87 -22.42
CA ILE A 11 28.04 -20.02 -22.49
C ILE A 11 27.11 -20.54 -23.58
N GLU A 12 27.63 -20.81 -24.78
CA GLU A 12 26.87 -21.31 -25.92
C GLU A 12 26.28 -22.71 -25.69
N ALA A 13 27.01 -23.58 -24.98
CA ALA A 13 26.50 -24.88 -24.55
C ALA A 13 25.35 -24.80 -23.52
N GLY A 14 25.15 -23.64 -22.87
CA GLY A 14 24.13 -23.46 -21.82
C GLY A 14 24.47 -24.14 -20.48
N GLU A 15 25.71 -24.61 -20.32
CA GLU A 15 26.18 -25.38 -19.16
C GLU A 15 26.65 -24.46 -18.02
N ALA A 16 25.70 -23.72 -17.44
CA ALA A 16 26.00 -22.68 -16.44
C ALA A 16 26.71 -23.21 -15.17
N ASP A 17 26.48 -24.47 -14.77
CA ASP A 17 27.14 -25.08 -13.60
C ASP A 17 28.62 -25.44 -13.90
N GLU A 18 28.89 -25.92 -15.10
CA GLU A 18 30.26 -26.18 -15.56
C GLU A 18 31.05 -24.88 -15.75
N LEU A 19 30.39 -23.87 -16.32
CA LEU A 19 30.94 -22.53 -16.45
C LEU A 19 31.30 -21.94 -15.09
N ALA A 20 30.43 -22.06 -14.08
CA ALA A 20 30.71 -21.57 -12.73
C ALA A 20 31.98 -22.23 -12.14
N THR A 21 32.12 -23.54 -12.31
CA THR A 21 33.30 -24.30 -11.85
C THR A 21 34.58 -23.84 -12.57
N PHE A 22 34.51 -23.67 -13.89
CA PHE A 22 35.64 -23.19 -14.69
C PHE A 22 36.06 -21.77 -14.30
N LEU A 23 35.08 -20.87 -14.14
CA LEU A 23 35.32 -19.49 -13.69
C LEU A 23 35.94 -19.44 -12.30
N ASP A 24 35.63 -20.40 -11.42
CA ASP A 24 36.25 -20.52 -10.11
C ASP A 24 37.72 -20.96 -10.20
N GLY A 25 38.10 -21.76 -11.19
CA GLY A 25 39.50 -22.13 -11.45
C GLY A 25 40.34 -21.03 -12.12
N LEU A 26 39.70 -19.98 -12.64
CA LEU A 26 40.36 -18.95 -13.45
C LEU A 26 41.25 -18.01 -12.62
N ASN A 27 42.50 -17.81 -13.07
CA ASN A 27 43.43 -16.84 -12.50
C ASN A 27 43.10 -15.39 -12.92
N ASP A 28 43.74 -14.41 -12.30
CA ASP A 28 43.47 -12.98 -12.55
C ASP A 28 43.75 -12.53 -13.99
N LEU A 29 44.71 -13.15 -14.67
CA LEU A 29 44.99 -12.86 -16.08
C LEU A 29 43.86 -13.36 -16.98
N GLY A 30 43.37 -14.57 -16.73
CA GLY A 30 42.21 -15.13 -17.42
C GLY A 30 40.95 -14.30 -17.17
N ARG A 31 40.70 -13.88 -15.93
CA ARG A 31 39.52 -13.05 -15.59
C ARG A 31 39.55 -11.72 -16.34
N ARG A 32 40.72 -11.08 -16.40
CA ARG A 32 40.92 -9.85 -17.18
C ARG A 32 40.73 -10.06 -18.67
N ALA A 33 41.25 -11.15 -19.24
CA ALA A 33 41.09 -11.46 -20.65
C ALA A 33 39.60 -11.61 -21.02
N VAL A 34 38.83 -12.34 -20.21
CA VAL A 34 37.38 -12.51 -20.40
C VAL A 34 36.64 -11.17 -20.23
N ALA A 35 36.98 -10.40 -19.19
CA ALA A 35 36.35 -9.11 -18.91
C ALA A 35 36.51 -8.09 -20.06
N ILE A 36 37.61 -8.13 -20.80
CA ILE A 36 37.85 -7.24 -21.94
C ILE A 36 36.96 -7.60 -23.14
N GLN A 37 36.82 -8.89 -23.43
CA GLN A 37 36.14 -9.37 -24.65
C GLN A 37 34.61 -9.47 -24.49
N LEU A 38 34.14 -9.84 -23.29
CA LEU A 38 32.74 -10.16 -23.02
C LEU A 38 31.73 -9.05 -23.43
N PRO A 39 31.96 -7.75 -23.14
CA PRO A 39 31.01 -6.71 -23.54
C PRO A 39 30.94 -6.49 -25.06
N GLY A 40 32.07 -6.64 -25.75
CA GLY A 40 32.18 -6.48 -27.21
C GLY A 40 31.44 -7.59 -27.93
N HIS A 41 31.69 -8.84 -27.54
CA HIS A 41 31.00 -9.99 -28.10
C HIS A 41 29.48 -9.91 -27.90
N LEU A 42 29.00 -9.60 -26.68
CA LEU A 42 27.56 -9.42 -26.45
C LEU A 42 26.97 -8.29 -27.32
N ALA A 43 27.73 -7.23 -27.61
CA ALA A 43 27.25 -6.17 -28.49
C ALA A 43 27.16 -6.66 -29.94
N GLU A 44 28.16 -7.40 -30.43
CA GLU A 44 28.18 -8.00 -31.77
C GLU A 44 26.99 -8.93 -32.00
N GLU A 45 26.73 -9.87 -31.09
CA GLU A 45 25.58 -10.79 -31.18
C GLU A 45 24.24 -10.06 -31.27
N LEU A 46 24.09 -8.94 -30.55
CA LEU A 46 22.86 -8.15 -30.57
C LEU A 46 22.61 -7.39 -31.88
N HIS A 47 23.58 -7.31 -32.81
CA HIS A 47 23.36 -6.70 -34.12
C HIS A 47 22.38 -7.50 -35.00
N GLY A 48 22.15 -8.78 -34.70
CA GLY A 48 21.22 -9.65 -35.44
C GLY A 48 19.73 -9.34 -35.25
N GLY A 49 19.38 -8.31 -34.47
CA GLY A 49 17.99 -7.87 -34.31
C GLY A 49 17.21 -8.65 -33.26
N VAL A 50 15.91 -8.88 -33.51
CA VAL A 50 14.97 -9.40 -32.48
C VAL A 50 15.19 -10.88 -32.16
N GLU A 51 15.57 -11.70 -33.14
CA GLU A 51 15.83 -13.14 -32.94
C GLU A 51 17.11 -13.36 -32.15
N ALA A 52 18.21 -12.72 -32.55
CA ALA A 52 19.47 -12.78 -31.81
C ALA A 52 19.33 -12.31 -30.35
N ARG A 53 18.48 -11.30 -30.12
CA ARG A 53 18.13 -10.87 -28.76
C ARG A 53 17.46 -11.99 -27.94
N ARG A 54 16.56 -12.78 -28.53
CA ARG A 54 15.90 -13.90 -27.84
C ARG A 54 16.89 -15.01 -27.52
N ASP A 55 17.82 -15.28 -28.44
CA ASP A 55 18.88 -16.28 -28.23
C ASP A 55 19.77 -15.88 -27.06
N ILE A 56 20.18 -14.61 -27.01
CA ILE A 56 20.92 -14.04 -25.86
C ILE A 56 20.11 -14.08 -24.56
N GLU A 57 18.80 -13.81 -24.60
CA GLU A 57 17.93 -13.94 -23.42
C GLU A 57 17.92 -15.40 -22.89
N GLY A 58 18.01 -16.40 -23.78
CA GLY A 58 18.20 -17.81 -23.42
C GLY A 58 19.56 -18.13 -22.79
N LEU A 59 20.63 -17.48 -23.26
CA LEU A 59 21.99 -17.62 -22.75
C LEU A 59 22.33 -16.69 -21.58
N ALA A 60 21.36 -15.89 -21.10
CA ALA A 60 21.56 -14.88 -20.08
C ALA A 60 22.27 -15.39 -18.81
N PRO A 61 21.97 -16.59 -18.25
CA PRO A 61 22.67 -17.10 -17.07
C PRO A 61 24.20 -17.20 -17.26
N GLY A 62 24.66 -17.66 -18.43
CA GLY A 62 26.08 -17.78 -18.74
C GLY A 62 26.78 -16.42 -18.80
N TYR A 63 26.21 -15.48 -19.55
CA TYR A 63 26.71 -14.10 -19.63
C TYR A 63 26.73 -13.39 -18.28
N ARG A 64 25.72 -13.62 -17.44
CA ARG A 64 25.65 -13.06 -16.08
C ARG A 64 26.78 -13.61 -15.20
N LEU A 65 26.99 -14.93 -15.20
CA LEU A 65 28.05 -15.58 -14.44
C LEU A 65 29.44 -15.11 -14.87
N ALA A 66 29.72 -15.08 -16.17
CA ALA A 66 31.00 -14.62 -16.70
C ALA A 66 31.28 -13.17 -16.30
N GLY A 67 30.30 -12.28 -16.44
CA GLY A 67 30.43 -10.88 -16.03
C GLY A 67 30.67 -10.71 -14.52
N ALA A 68 29.91 -11.42 -13.68
CA ALA A 68 30.06 -11.35 -12.23
C ALA A 68 31.41 -11.91 -11.74
N ALA A 69 31.90 -12.98 -12.38
CA ALA A 69 33.18 -13.61 -12.03
C ALA A 69 34.40 -12.77 -12.44
N CYS A 70 34.33 -12.13 -13.61
CA CYS A 70 35.49 -11.55 -14.29
C CYS A 70 35.62 -10.04 -14.10
N PHE A 71 34.53 -9.30 -13.90
CA PHE A 71 34.61 -7.87 -13.62
C PHE A 71 35.14 -7.59 -12.21
N THR A 72 35.81 -6.45 -12.04
CA THR A 72 36.51 -6.11 -10.80
C THR A 72 35.67 -5.25 -9.87
N GLY A 73 34.92 -4.29 -10.41
CA GLY A 73 34.13 -3.34 -9.62
C GLY A 73 32.67 -3.77 -9.42
N ALA A 74 32.13 -3.56 -8.22
CA ALA A 74 30.73 -3.83 -7.90
C ALA A 74 29.77 -3.04 -8.81
N GLN A 75 30.09 -1.78 -9.13
CA GLN A 75 29.30 -0.96 -10.07
C GLN A 75 29.30 -1.53 -11.49
N GLN A 76 30.42 -2.07 -11.95
CA GLN A 76 30.54 -2.68 -13.28
C GLN A 76 29.65 -3.93 -13.35
N VAL A 77 29.72 -4.79 -12.33
CA VAL A 77 28.87 -5.98 -12.21
C VAL A 77 27.39 -5.59 -12.14
N ALA A 78 27.02 -4.62 -11.28
CA ALA A 78 25.64 -4.16 -11.17
C ALA A 78 25.10 -3.63 -12.50
N THR A 79 25.92 -2.88 -13.25
CA THR A 79 25.54 -2.33 -14.57
C THR A 79 25.36 -3.45 -15.60
N TRP A 80 26.26 -4.44 -15.60
CA TRP A 80 26.18 -5.60 -16.49
C TRP A 80 24.92 -6.44 -16.25
N LEU A 81 24.67 -6.82 -14.99
CA LEU A 81 23.54 -7.66 -14.62
C LEU A 81 22.17 -6.98 -14.85
N ASN A 82 22.16 -5.65 -14.97
CA ASN A 82 20.95 -4.88 -15.26
C ASN A 82 20.77 -4.55 -16.76
N ARG A 83 21.65 -5.05 -17.65
CA ARG A 83 21.41 -4.96 -19.10
C ARG A 83 20.09 -5.65 -19.45
N ARG A 84 19.33 -5.06 -20.37
CA ARG A 84 17.93 -5.45 -20.64
C ARG A 84 17.82 -6.91 -21.07
N GLU A 85 18.82 -7.42 -21.79
CA GLU A 85 18.91 -8.77 -22.33
C GLU A 85 19.31 -9.80 -21.25
N LEU A 86 20.04 -9.34 -20.22
CA LEU A 86 20.54 -10.20 -19.13
C LEU A 86 19.69 -10.11 -17.87
N ARG A 87 18.79 -9.14 -17.78
CA ARG A 87 18.08 -8.81 -16.53
C ARG A 87 17.12 -9.90 -16.07
N ARG A 88 16.67 -10.77 -16.97
CA ARG A 88 15.63 -11.80 -16.73
C ARG A 88 16.15 -13.19 -17.09
N PRO A 89 16.92 -13.85 -16.21
CA PRO A 89 17.23 -15.26 -16.37
C PRO A 89 15.95 -16.10 -16.28
N ALA A 90 15.91 -17.25 -16.97
CA ALA A 90 14.76 -18.16 -16.96
C ALA A 90 14.44 -18.72 -15.56
N ASP A 91 15.47 -18.94 -14.73
CA ASP A 91 15.34 -19.34 -13.32
C ASP A 91 16.16 -18.38 -12.45
N ALA A 92 15.48 -17.37 -11.89
CA ALA A 92 16.12 -16.31 -11.12
C ALA A 92 16.71 -16.78 -9.79
N GLU A 93 16.12 -17.79 -9.15
CA GLU A 93 16.62 -18.33 -7.88
C GLU A 93 17.89 -19.14 -8.09
N ARG A 94 17.90 -20.02 -9.10
CA ARG A 94 19.10 -20.81 -9.42
C ARG A 94 20.22 -19.92 -9.95
N ASP A 95 19.91 -18.90 -10.75
CA ASP A 95 20.87 -17.87 -11.18
C ASP A 95 21.48 -17.12 -9.98
N ALA A 96 20.65 -16.67 -9.03
CA ALA A 96 21.11 -16.01 -7.82
C ALA A 96 22.02 -16.92 -6.96
N HIS A 97 21.68 -18.20 -6.83
CA HIS A 97 22.51 -19.16 -6.10
C HIS A 97 23.90 -19.36 -6.75
N ARG A 98 23.95 -19.49 -8.08
CA ARG A 98 25.22 -19.61 -8.81
C ARG A 98 26.07 -18.35 -8.69
N LEU A 99 25.45 -17.19 -8.86
CA LEU A 99 26.13 -15.89 -8.75
C LEU A 99 26.68 -15.66 -7.33
N THR A 100 25.88 -15.93 -6.29
CA THR A 100 26.37 -15.82 -4.91
C THR A 100 27.54 -16.75 -4.64
N SER A 101 27.48 -18.00 -5.10
CA SER A 101 28.59 -18.96 -4.99
C SER A 101 29.90 -18.41 -5.57
N VAL A 102 29.89 -17.94 -6.82
CA VAL A 102 31.08 -17.37 -7.49
C VAL A 102 31.58 -16.08 -6.81
N LEU A 103 30.66 -15.29 -6.25
CA LEU A 103 31.00 -14.03 -5.58
C LEU A 103 31.55 -14.23 -4.16
N ARG A 104 31.47 -15.42 -3.56
CA ARG A 104 31.96 -15.68 -2.18
C ARG A 104 33.43 -15.38 -1.96
N ARG A 105 34.26 -15.43 -3.00
CA ARG A 105 35.69 -15.08 -2.93
C ARG A 105 35.95 -13.58 -2.81
N ARG A 106 34.95 -12.75 -3.11
CA ARG A 106 35.03 -11.28 -2.94
C ARG A 106 34.90 -10.94 -1.46
N SER A 107 35.54 -9.85 -1.05
CA SER A 107 35.41 -9.34 0.31
C SER A 107 33.94 -9.05 0.65
N VAL A 108 33.62 -9.09 1.94
CA VAL A 108 32.25 -8.83 2.42
C VAL A 108 31.83 -7.42 2.02
N GLU A 109 32.72 -6.43 2.13
CA GLU A 109 32.47 -5.03 1.79
C GLU A 109 32.10 -4.86 0.33
N TRP A 110 32.78 -5.57 -0.58
CA TRP A 110 32.48 -5.55 -2.01
C TRP A 110 31.09 -6.14 -2.29
N ARG A 111 30.73 -7.25 -1.63
CA ARG A 111 29.42 -7.88 -1.78
C ARG A 111 28.29 -7.00 -1.24
N ARG A 112 28.53 -6.29 -0.13
CA ARG A 112 27.60 -5.29 0.42
C ARG A 112 27.38 -4.14 -0.55
N GLU A 113 28.45 -3.59 -1.12
CA GLU A 113 28.36 -2.53 -2.12
C GLU A 113 27.54 -2.99 -3.34
N LEU A 114 27.78 -4.22 -3.82
CA LEU A 114 27.00 -4.79 -4.92
C LEU A 114 25.51 -4.91 -4.55
N ALA A 115 25.18 -5.40 -3.35
CA ALA A 115 23.80 -5.55 -2.89
C ALA A 115 23.06 -4.20 -2.90
N VAL A 116 23.67 -3.15 -2.35
CA VAL A 116 23.09 -1.78 -2.34
C VAL A 116 22.86 -1.29 -3.78
N ARG A 117 23.86 -1.41 -4.66
CA ARG A 117 23.76 -0.96 -6.06
C ARG A 117 22.71 -1.73 -6.86
N LEU A 118 22.53 -3.02 -6.60
CA LEU A 118 21.48 -3.81 -7.23
C LEU A 118 20.10 -3.39 -6.72
N ALA A 119 19.97 -3.14 -5.41
CA ALA A 119 18.74 -2.67 -4.80
C ALA A 119 18.27 -1.33 -5.37
N GLU A 120 19.19 -0.36 -5.56
CA GLU A 120 18.90 0.95 -6.18
C GLU A 120 18.36 0.82 -7.63
N ARG A 121 18.64 -0.30 -8.30
CA ARG A 121 18.23 -0.56 -9.69
C ARG A 121 17.00 -1.45 -9.79
N LEU A 122 16.47 -1.93 -8.66
CA LEU A 122 15.19 -2.61 -8.64
C LEU A 122 14.10 -1.67 -9.15
N ARG A 123 13.22 -2.21 -10.00
CA ARG A 123 12.09 -1.46 -10.55
C ARG A 123 10.85 -2.33 -10.39
N PRO A 124 9.82 -1.86 -9.69
CA PRO A 124 8.53 -2.52 -9.68
C PRO A 124 8.05 -2.76 -11.12
N PRO A 125 7.46 -3.93 -11.42
CA PRO A 125 6.90 -4.17 -12.74
C PRO A 125 5.75 -3.18 -13.01
N THR A 126 5.96 -2.22 -13.91
CA THR A 126 4.93 -1.25 -14.33
C THR A 126 4.07 -1.82 -15.45
N GLY A 127 2.74 -1.72 -15.32
CA GLY A 127 1.76 -2.07 -16.36
C GLY A 127 1.13 -3.46 -16.24
N ARG A 128 0.13 -3.74 -17.11
CA ARG A 128 -0.59 -5.03 -17.19
C ARG A 128 0.21 -6.12 -17.91
N SER A 129 1.21 -5.76 -18.72
CA SER A 129 1.62 -6.57 -19.87
C SER A 129 2.69 -7.64 -19.63
N ARG A 130 3.18 -7.83 -18.40
CA ARG A 130 4.14 -8.91 -18.05
C ARG A 130 3.96 -9.39 -16.60
N ARG A 131 2.73 -9.34 -16.10
CA ARG A 131 2.37 -9.88 -14.78
C ARG A 131 2.03 -11.36 -14.99
N GLY A 132 2.90 -12.25 -14.55
CA GLY A 132 2.62 -13.67 -14.68
C GLY A 132 3.50 -14.47 -13.75
N ASP A 133 4.75 -14.70 -14.15
CA ASP A 133 5.45 -15.87 -13.64
C ASP A 133 6.88 -15.59 -13.11
N ASP A 134 7.54 -14.50 -13.51
CA ASP A 134 9.01 -14.34 -13.27
C ASP A 134 9.42 -13.41 -12.11
N GLY A 135 8.46 -12.80 -11.40
CA GLY A 135 8.76 -11.93 -10.25
C GLY A 135 9.46 -10.60 -10.59
N MET A 136 10.19 -10.03 -9.63
CA MET A 136 10.94 -8.78 -9.82
C MET A 136 12.37 -9.06 -10.31
N PRO A 137 12.75 -8.64 -11.53
CA PRO A 137 14.07 -8.97 -12.08
C PRO A 137 15.21 -8.37 -11.24
N GLY A 138 16.16 -9.23 -10.86
CA GLY A 138 17.32 -8.89 -10.03
C GLY A 138 17.06 -8.93 -8.51
N TRP A 139 15.81 -9.19 -8.09
CA TRP A 139 15.47 -9.23 -6.67
C TRP A 139 16.11 -10.42 -5.95
N ASP A 140 16.04 -11.63 -6.51
CA ASP A 140 16.58 -12.85 -5.86
C ASP A 140 18.08 -12.75 -5.53
N LEU A 141 18.88 -12.23 -6.46
CA LEU A 141 20.31 -12.00 -6.22
C LEU A 141 20.54 -10.93 -5.14
N THR A 142 19.76 -9.85 -5.18
CA THR A 142 19.86 -8.78 -4.17
C THR A 142 19.51 -9.32 -2.78
N ALA A 143 18.41 -10.04 -2.66
CA ALA A 143 17.96 -10.67 -1.42
C ALA A 143 18.97 -11.71 -0.90
N ALA A 144 19.54 -12.53 -1.77
CA ALA A 144 20.57 -13.51 -1.40
C ALA A 144 21.85 -12.82 -0.88
N LEU A 145 22.29 -11.73 -1.52
CA LEU A 145 23.44 -10.95 -1.03
C LEU A 145 23.15 -10.23 0.28
N VAL A 146 21.94 -9.69 0.47
CA VAL A 146 21.50 -9.08 1.74
C VAL A 146 21.56 -10.12 2.85
N ALA A 147 20.98 -11.31 2.63
CA ALA A 147 20.99 -12.41 3.59
C ALA A 147 22.41 -12.93 3.90
N GLU A 148 23.28 -13.11 2.89
CA GLU A 148 24.65 -13.59 3.11
C GLU A 148 25.57 -12.56 3.79
N THR A 149 25.33 -11.26 3.61
CA THR A 149 26.22 -10.20 4.14
C THR A 149 25.72 -9.57 5.44
N GLY A 150 24.48 -9.88 5.84
CA GLY A 150 23.83 -9.40 7.05
C GLY A 150 23.61 -7.89 7.07
N ILE A 151 23.54 -7.24 5.90
CA ILE A 151 23.18 -5.82 5.85
C ILE A 151 21.70 -5.63 6.13
N GLU A 152 21.35 -4.49 6.72
CA GLU A 152 19.96 -4.08 6.81
C GLU A 152 19.36 -4.07 5.39
N PRO A 153 18.21 -4.71 5.16
CA PRO A 153 17.56 -4.70 3.88
C PRO A 153 17.36 -3.26 3.36
N PRO A 154 17.67 -2.97 2.10
CA PRO A 154 17.57 -1.62 1.54
C PRO A 154 16.20 -0.97 1.75
N ASP A 155 16.16 0.30 2.16
CA ASP A 155 14.94 1.01 2.61
C ASP A 155 13.86 1.24 1.54
N GLY A 156 14.17 1.04 0.26
CA GLY A 156 13.23 1.32 -0.84
C GLY A 156 12.06 0.35 -0.96
N ASP A 157 10.86 0.89 -1.25
CA ASP A 157 9.62 0.16 -1.51
C ASP A 157 9.78 -0.97 -2.53
N ALA A 158 10.63 -0.79 -3.54
CA ALA A 158 10.88 -1.80 -4.58
C ALA A 158 11.37 -3.13 -3.99
N PHE A 159 12.16 -3.08 -2.91
CA PHE A 159 12.66 -4.29 -2.26
C PHE A 159 11.52 -5.03 -1.54
N VAL A 160 10.66 -4.32 -0.82
CA VAL A 160 9.48 -4.89 -0.15
C VAL A 160 8.46 -5.43 -1.16
N VAL A 161 8.19 -4.69 -2.24
CA VAL A 161 7.32 -5.14 -3.33
C VAL A 161 7.86 -6.42 -3.95
N GLY A 162 9.17 -6.49 -4.22
CA GLY A 162 9.81 -7.69 -4.77
C GLY A 162 9.71 -8.89 -3.83
N TRP A 163 9.81 -8.67 -2.52
CA TRP A 163 9.61 -9.71 -1.51
C TRP A 163 8.18 -10.28 -1.58
N VAL A 164 7.14 -9.43 -1.62
CA VAL A 164 5.75 -9.91 -1.73
C VAL A 164 5.52 -10.67 -3.03
N TRP A 165 6.04 -10.19 -4.17
CA TRP A 165 5.99 -10.92 -5.43
C TRP A 165 6.66 -12.30 -5.33
N ARG A 166 7.82 -12.37 -4.67
CA ARG A 166 8.55 -13.61 -4.48
C ARG A 166 7.76 -14.60 -3.63
N LEU A 167 7.17 -14.15 -2.54
CA LEU A 167 6.34 -14.99 -1.67
C LEU A 167 5.13 -15.55 -2.43
N MET A 168 4.43 -14.70 -3.18
CA MET A 168 3.28 -15.10 -3.98
C MET A 168 3.66 -16.20 -4.98
N LEU A 169 4.79 -16.05 -5.68
CA LEU A 169 5.28 -17.04 -6.65
C LEU A 169 5.76 -18.33 -5.97
N ARG A 170 6.51 -18.23 -4.87
CA ARG A 170 6.95 -19.41 -4.11
C ARG A 170 5.79 -20.23 -3.58
N ARG A 171 4.71 -19.59 -3.14
CA ARG A 171 3.48 -20.30 -2.74
C ARG A 171 2.85 -21.04 -3.91
N ARG A 172 2.68 -20.34 -5.03
CA ARG A 172 2.06 -20.89 -6.24
C ARG A 172 2.80 -22.12 -6.76
N TRP A 173 4.13 -22.08 -6.78
CA TRP A 173 4.95 -23.09 -7.46
C TRP A 173 5.60 -24.11 -6.51
N HIS A 174 5.93 -23.72 -5.28
CA HIS A 174 6.74 -24.54 -4.37
C HIS A 174 6.09 -24.80 -3.00
N ARG A 175 4.92 -24.19 -2.71
CA ARG A 175 4.20 -24.32 -1.42
C ARG A 175 5.08 -24.08 -0.19
N VAL A 176 6.03 -23.16 -0.30
CA VAL A 176 6.90 -22.76 0.81
C VAL A 176 6.20 -21.65 1.61
N GLY A 177 6.06 -21.87 2.92
CA GLY A 177 5.48 -20.92 3.86
C GLY A 177 6.41 -19.76 4.21
N LEU A 178 5.83 -18.71 4.77
CA LEU A 178 6.49 -17.51 5.27
C LEU A 178 7.25 -17.79 6.57
N ASP A 179 6.85 -18.83 7.31
CA ASP A 179 7.47 -19.30 8.56
C ASP A 179 8.99 -19.54 8.44
N ARG A 180 9.45 -19.95 7.25
CA ARG A 180 10.86 -20.23 6.95
C ARG A 180 11.55 -19.11 6.17
N ASP A 181 10.88 -17.99 5.92
CA ASP A 181 11.48 -16.90 5.16
C ASP A 181 12.46 -16.09 6.04
N PRO A 182 13.75 -15.99 5.67
CA PRO A 182 14.76 -15.32 6.49
C PRO A 182 14.58 -13.80 6.53
N LEU A 183 13.78 -13.21 5.66
CA LEU A 183 13.52 -11.77 5.61
C LEU A 183 12.24 -11.38 6.35
N LEU A 184 11.47 -12.35 6.87
CA LEU A 184 10.18 -12.09 7.52
C LEU A 184 10.26 -11.00 8.58
N ASP A 185 11.21 -11.11 9.52
CA ASP A 185 11.29 -10.18 10.65
C ASP A 185 11.62 -8.76 10.22
N ALA A 186 12.47 -8.60 9.20
CA ALA A 186 12.84 -7.29 8.68
C ALA A 186 11.76 -6.70 7.75
N MET A 187 11.05 -7.53 6.99
CA MET A 187 10.10 -7.08 5.97
C MET A 187 8.68 -6.90 6.50
N ALA A 188 8.26 -7.66 7.52
CA ALA A 188 6.90 -7.58 8.06
C ALA A 188 6.52 -6.17 8.54
N PRO A 189 7.36 -5.42 9.30
CA PRO A 189 7.03 -4.05 9.68
C PRO A 189 6.94 -3.12 8.46
N ARG A 190 7.83 -3.31 7.48
CA ARG A 190 7.97 -2.46 6.29
C ARG A 190 6.87 -2.68 5.26
N LEU A 191 6.19 -3.83 5.31
CA LEU A 191 5.01 -4.13 4.50
C LEU A 191 3.91 -3.07 4.63
N PHE A 192 3.78 -2.47 5.82
CA PHE A 192 2.75 -1.48 6.11
C PHE A 192 3.11 -0.05 5.70
N GLU A 193 4.33 0.17 5.22
CA GLU A 193 4.83 1.51 4.86
C GLU A 193 5.11 1.61 3.36
N ALA A 194 5.54 0.50 2.75
CA ALA A 194 5.89 0.44 1.33
C ALA A 194 4.68 0.66 0.41
N GLN A 195 4.84 1.50 -0.60
CA GLN A 195 3.83 1.70 -1.65
C GLN A 195 3.96 0.62 -2.74
N GLY A 196 2.82 0.22 -3.32
CA GLY A 196 2.79 -0.73 -4.44
C GLY A 196 2.77 -2.20 -4.04
N VAL A 197 2.74 -2.50 -2.74
CA VAL A 197 2.61 -3.87 -2.21
C VAL A 197 1.19 -4.42 -2.39
N ALA A 198 0.19 -3.55 -2.58
CA ALA A 198 -1.18 -4.00 -2.74
C ALA A 198 -1.41 -4.80 -4.03
N GLY A 199 -0.73 -4.43 -5.12
CA GLY A 199 -0.78 -5.16 -6.38
C GLY A 199 -0.47 -6.66 -6.26
N PRO A 200 0.71 -7.05 -5.73
CA PRO A 200 1.01 -8.46 -5.51
C PRO A 200 0.14 -9.11 -4.42
N LEU A 201 -0.25 -8.42 -3.35
CA LEU A 201 -1.16 -8.98 -2.34
C LEU A 201 -2.54 -9.32 -2.91
N ASP A 202 -3.10 -8.45 -3.75
CA ASP A 202 -4.38 -8.70 -4.42
C ASP A 202 -4.30 -9.86 -5.42
N MET A 203 -3.16 -10.03 -6.09
CA MET A 203 -2.94 -11.16 -6.98
C MET A 203 -2.77 -12.46 -6.21
N ASP A 204 -2.03 -12.43 -5.11
CA ASP A 204 -1.87 -13.56 -4.20
C ASP A 204 -3.22 -14.04 -3.67
N GLU A 205 -4.07 -13.12 -3.21
CA GLU A 205 -5.41 -13.45 -2.73
C GLU A 205 -6.28 -14.11 -3.81
N ARG A 206 -6.17 -13.67 -5.07
CA ARG A 206 -6.92 -14.26 -6.20
C ARG A 206 -6.42 -15.66 -6.59
N TRP A 207 -5.13 -15.90 -6.45
CA TRP A 207 -4.48 -17.13 -6.91
C TRP A 207 -4.37 -18.20 -5.83
N ASN A 208 -4.23 -17.79 -4.57
CA ASN A 208 -3.97 -18.64 -3.41
C ASN A 208 -5.09 -18.49 -2.36
N SER A 209 -6.35 -18.34 -2.80
CA SER A 209 -7.49 -18.13 -1.90
C SER A 209 -7.57 -19.22 -0.81
N GLY A 210 -7.63 -18.80 0.45
CA GLY A 210 -7.62 -19.68 1.63
C GLY A 210 -6.23 -19.99 2.20
N GLN A 211 -5.14 -19.63 1.50
CA GLN A 211 -3.74 -19.78 1.94
C GLN A 211 -2.88 -18.58 1.53
N SER A 212 -3.49 -17.38 1.45
CA SER A 212 -2.81 -16.16 1.04
C SER A 212 -1.76 -15.72 2.05
N ILE A 213 -0.82 -14.88 1.63
CA ILE A 213 0.22 -14.27 2.47
C ILE A 213 -0.41 -13.60 3.69
N LEU A 214 -1.54 -12.91 3.52
CA LEU A 214 -2.23 -12.24 4.62
C LEU A 214 -2.88 -13.24 5.60
N ALA A 215 -3.44 -14.34 5.09
CA ALA A 215 -3.98 -15.40 5.93
C ALA A 215 -2.86 -16.06 6.76
N GLU A 216 -1.70 -16.31 6.15
CA GLU A 216 -0.59 -16.91 6.88
C GLU A 216 0.06 -15.94 7.87
N LEU A 217 0.14 -14.65 7.56
CA LEU A 217 0.56 -13.64 8.54
C LEU A 217 -0.33 -13.63 9.79
N ALA A 218 -1.65 -13.82 9.62
CA ALA A 218 -2.56 -13.94 10.75
C ALA A 218 -2.30 -15.22 11.55
N VAL A 219 -2.11 -16.37 10.89
CA VAL A 219 -1.74 -17.64 11.55
C VAL A 219 -0.42 -17.50 12.31
N LEU A 220 0.60 -16.90 11.72
CA LEU A 220 1.90 -16.68 12.39
C LEU A 220 1.80 -15.72 13.58
N ALA A 221 0.82 -14.82 13.59
CA ALA A 221 0.54 -13.98 14.73
C ALA A 221 -0.13 -14.76 15.87
N ASP A 222 -1.07 -15.64 15.54
CA ASP A 222 -1.73 -16.53 16.51
C ASP A 222 -0.73 -17.55 17.11
N GLU A 223 0.21 -18.04 16.30
CA GLU A 223 1.32 -18.90 16.74
C GLU A 223 2.43 -18.14 17.48
N GLY A 224 2.39 -16.81 17.50
CA GLY A 224 3.37 -15.96 18.17
C GLY A 224 4.72 -15.81 17.45
N ARG A 225 4.86 -16.31 16.21
CA ARG A 225 6.07 -16.12 15.39
C ARG A 225 6.23 -14.67 14.95
N VAL A 226 5.12 -13.98 14.68
CA VAL A 226 5.08 -12.55 14.37
C VAL A 226 4.33 -11.83 15.50
N PRO A 227 4.85 -10.76 16.09
CA PRO A 227 4.13 -10.07 17.16
C PRO A 227 2.80 -9.50 16.64
N ARG A 228 1.67 -9.94 17.20
CA ARG A 228 0.32 -9.47 16.84
C ARG A 228 0.21 -7.93 16.86
N ALA A 229 0.79 -7.30 17.88
CA ALA A 229 0.85 -5.85 18.02
C ALA A 229 1.55 -5.15 16.83
N THR A 230 2.54 -5.79 16.22
CA THR A 230 3.23 -5.27 15.02
C THR A 230 2.28 -5.22 13.82
N LEU A 231 1.46 -6.26 13.62
CA LEU A 231 0.52 -6.31 12.51
C LEU A 231 -0.65 -5.35 12.71
N ILE A 232 -1.26 -5.32 13.90
CA ILE A 232 -2.34 -4.39 14.24
C ILE A 232 -1.85 -2.94 14.13
N GLY A 233 -0.73 -2.63 14.79
CA GLY A 233 -0.13 -1.29 14.74
C GLY A 233 0.28 -0.88 13.32
N GLY A 234 0.77 -1.83 12.52
CA GLY A 234 1.06 -1.63 11.10
C GLY A 234 -0.18 -1.27 10.29
N CYS A 235 -1.27 -2.04 10.41
CA CYS A 235 -2.56 -1.72 9.79
C CYS A 235 -3.05 -0.34 10.20
N THR A 236 -3.00 0.00 11.49
CA THR A 236 -3.41 1.32 12.00
C THR A 236 -2.60 2.44 11.37
N ARG A 237 -1.26 2.34 11.32
CA ARG A 237 -0.41 3.34 10.67
C ARG A 237 -0.76 3.50 9.18
N ARG A 238 -0.95 2.38 8.46
CA ARG A 238 -1.33 2.41 7.04
C ARG A 238 -2.68 3.10 6.82
N PHE A 239 -3.68 2.83 7.67
CA PHE A 239 -5.00 3.45 7.57
C PHE A 239 -4.98 4.95 7.86
N LEU A 240 -4.13 5.38 8.80
CA LEU A 240 -3.99 6.80 9.17
C LEU A 240 -3.14 7.62 8.18
N ALA A 241 -2.25 6.97 7.42
CA ALA A 241 -1.41 7.63 6.43
C ALA A 241 -2.20 8.18 5.21
N ASP A 242 -3.47 7.80 5.07
CA ASP A 242 -4.32 8.04 3.90
C ASP A 242 -3.73 7.45 2.60
N GLY A 243 -4.57 7.18 1.61
CA GLY A 243 -4.09 6.54 0.38
C GLY A 243 -5.20 6.05 -0.54
N PRO A 244 -4.84 5.67 -1.78
CA PRO A 244 -5.83 5.17 -2.71
C PRO A 244 -6.44 3.86 -2.20
N ALA A 245 -7.72 3.64 -2.48
CA ALA A 245 -8.47 2.52 -1.92
C ALA A 245 -7.83 1.14 -2.24
N GLU A 246 -7.21 1.02 -3.40
CA GLU A 246 -6.47 -0.16 -3.83
C GLU A 246 -5.28 -0.49 -2.92
N GLU A 247 -4.58 0.52 -2.42
CA GLU A 247 -3.45 0.34 -1.49
C GLU A 247 -3.89 -0.05 -0.07
N ILE A 248 -5.14 0.26 0.29
CA ILE A 248 -5.70 0.02 1.63
C ILE A 248 -6.44 -1.32 1.72
N THR A 249 -7.04 -1.77 0.61
CA THR A 249 -7.95 -2.93 0.59
C THR A 249 -7.31 -4.23 1.12
N PRO A 250 -6.07 -4.60 0.77
CA PRO A 250 -5.41 -5.77 1.35
C PRO A 250 -5.29 -5.69 2.88
N PHE A 251 -4.98 -4.52 3.42
CA PHE A 251 -4.81 -4.34 4.86
C PHE A 251 -6.14 -4.34 5.63
N VAL A 252 -7.25 -3.95 4.99
CA VAL A 252 -8.61 -4.18 5.54
C VAL A 252 -8.91 -5.67 5.65
N ARG A 253 -8.45 -6.49 4.69
CA ARG A 253 -8.59 -7.95 4.74
C ARG A 253 -7.73 -8.55 5.87
N LEU A 254 -6.47 -8.14 5.97
CA LEU A 254 -5.60 -8.56 7.07
C LEU A 254 -6.19 -8.20 8.44
N TRP A 255 -6.71 -6.97 8.59
CA TRP A 255 -7.39 -6.55 9.81
C TRP A 255 -8.54 -7.48 10.19
N ARG A 256 -9.39 -7.85 9.23
CA ARG A 256 -10.50 -8.78 9.47
C ARG A 256 -10.04 -10.19 9.83
N LEU A 257 -8.92 -10.64 9.27
CA LEU A 257 -8.32 -11.94 9.60
C LEU A 257 -7.73 -11.95 11.02
N LEU A 258 -7.09 -10.85 11.43
CA LEU A 258 -6.56 -10.70 12.78
C LEU A 258 -7.67 -10.60 13.83
N ALA A 259 -8.85 -10.10 13.43
CA ALA A 259 -10.01 -9.87 14.30
C ALA A 259 -9.62 -9.20 15.64
N PRO A 260 -9.12 -7.94 15.64
CA PRO A 260 -8.72 -7.25 16.86
C PRO A 260 -9.82 -7.24 17.91
N GLU A 261 -9.44 -7.45 19.16
CA GLU A 261 -10.36 -7.31 20.29
C GLU A 261 -10.71 -5.83 20.52
N PRO A 262 -11.86 -5.52 21.15
CA PRO A 262 -12.32 -4.14 21.32
C PRO A 262 -11.30 -3.19 21.99
N ASP A 263 -10.49 -3.71 22.92
CA ASP A 263 -9.43 -2.98 23.62
C ASP A 263 -8.18 -2.73 22.75
N GLU A 264 -7.97 -3.51 21.70
CA GLU A 264 -6.92 -3.30 20.69
C GLU A 264 -7.31 -2.22 19.65
N LEU A 265 -8.56 -1.75 19.65
CA LEU A 265 -9.07 -0.83 18.63
C LEU A 265 -8.53 0.59 18.82
N PRO A 266 -7.97 1.22 17.77
CA PRO A 266 -7.59 2.63 17.79
C PRO A 266 -8.83 3.52 17.60
N VAL A 267 -9.75 3.52 18.58
CA VAL A 267 -11.07 4.19 18.51
C VAL A 267 -10.95 5.62 18.00
N VAL A 268 -10.09 6.43 18.61
CA VAL A 268 -9.85 7.83 18.22
C VAL A 268 -9.34 7.94 16.77
N GLY A 269 -8.44 7.05 16.36
CA GLY A 269 -7.94 7.01 14.98
C GLY A 269 -9.04 6.67 13.97
N PHE A 270 -9.93 5.75 14.31
CA PHE A 270 -11.07 5.36 13.48
C PHE A 270 -12.13 6.45 13.38
N VAL A 271 -12.38 7.23 14.43
CA VAL A 271 -13.25 8.42 14.31
C VAL A 271 -12.62 9.44 13.36
N ARG A 272 -11.33 9.74 13.53
CA ARG A 272 -10.62 10.78 12.76
C ARG A 272 -10.43 10.44 11.28
N LEU A 273 -10.45 9.17 10.88
CA LEU A 273 -10.38 8.79 9.47
C LEU A 273 -11.72 8.93 8.73
N LEU A 274 -12.86 8.93 9.44
CA LEU A 274 -14.19 8.92 8.83
C LEU A 274 -14.43 10.04 7.80
N PRO A 275 -13.92 11.28 7.95
CA PRO A 275 -14.18 12.33 6.96
C PRO A 275 -13.49 12.10 5.61
N ARG A 276 -12.33 11.43 5.58
CA ARG A 276 -11.43 11.37 4.41
C ARG A 276 -11.23 9.97 3.83
N ALA A 277 -11.41 8.93 4.66
CA ALA A 277 -11.11 7.57 4.27
C ALA A 277 -11.91 7.10 3.04
N SER A 278 -11.31 6.15 2.31
CA SER A 278 -11.97 5.47 1.20
C SER A 278 -13.20 4.67 1.66
N PRO A 279 -14.21 4.44 0.79
CA PRO A 279 -15.44 3.77 1.20
C PRO A 279 -15.27 2.38 1.86
N PRO A 280 -14.33 1.50 1.44
CA PRO A 280 -14.08 0.24 2.14
C PRO A 280 -13.56 0.44 3.57
N LEU A 281 -12.67 1.41 3.77
CA LEU A 281 -12.10 1.71 5.09
C LEU A 281 -13.13 2.37 6.02
N VAL A 282 -14.00 3.25 5.50
CA VAL A 282 -15.11 3.81 6.28
C VAL A 282 -16.05 2.72 6.75
N GLN A 283 -16.36 1.74 5.89
CA GLN A 283 -17.20 0.62 6.28
C GLN A 283 -16.57 -0.21 7.40
N LEU A 284 -15.27 -0.53 7.27
CA LEU A 284 -14.54 -1.20 8.35
C LEU A 284 -14.61 -0.37 9.64
N ALA A 285 -14.27 0.92 9.60
CA ALA A 285 -14.29 1.76 10.80
C ALA A 285 -15.68 1.87 11.43
N LEU A 286 -16.77 1.88 10.65
CA LEU A 286 -18.13 1.82 11.17
C LEU A 286 -18.45 0.50 11.90
N GLU A 287 -18.04 -0.63 11.31
CA GLU A 287 -18.19 -1.95 11.94
C GLU A 287 -17.43 -1.97 13.28
N GLU A 288 -16.20 -1.45 13.29
CA GLU A 288 -15.32 -1.43 14.45
C GLU A 288 -15.75 -0.47 15.55
N LEU A 289 -16.16 0.75 15.20
CA LEU A 289 -16.70 1.70 16.17
C LEU A 289 -18.02 1.22 16.78
N GLY A 290 -18.82 0.44 16.05
CA GLY A 290 -19.99 -0.23 16.60
C GLY A 290 -19.64 -1.32 17.63
N ARG A 291 -18.54 -2.05 17.43
CA ARG A 291 -18.00 -2.99 18.45
C ARG A 291 -17.49 -2.23 19.67
N ALA A 292 -16.72 -1.15 19.46
CA ALA A 292 -16.22 -0.30 20.53
C ALA A 292 -17.37 0.34 21.34
N GLU A 293 -18.44 0.80 20.69
CA GLU A 293 -19.63 1.31 21.36
C GLU A 293 -20.30 0.24 22.22
N SER A 294 -20.46 -0.98 21.69
CA SER A 294 -21.07 -2.09 22.43
C SER A 294 -20.22 -2.51 23.64
N ALA A 295 -18.91 -2.30 23.58
CA ALA A 295 -17.97 -2.52 24.67
C ALA A 295 -17.83 -1.32 25.63
N GLY A 296 -18.54 -0.21 25.39
CA GLY A 296 -18.46 1.00 26.23
C GLY A 296 -17.17 1.81 26.08
N LEU A 297 -16.41 1.57 25.01
CA LEU A 297 -15.12 2.23 24.73
C LEU A 297 -15.25 3.51 23.90
N LEU A 298 -16.47 3.82 23.43
CA LEU A 298 -16.78 5.04 22.70
C LEU A 298 -17.48 6.02 23.64
N ASP A 299 -16.82 7.10 24.04
CA ASP A 299 -17.44 8.16 24.84
C ASP A 299 -18.44 9.01 24.01
N ASP A 300 -19.17 9.89 24.70
CA ASP A 300 -20.22 10.71 24.10
C ASP A 300 -19.66 11.76 23.10
N GLU A 301 -18.47 12.30 23.35
CA GLU A 301 -17.82 13.30 22.51
C GLU A 301 -17.32 12.69 21.20
N LEU A 302 -16.60 11.56 21.28
CA LEU A 302 -16.14 10.78 20.13
C LEU A 302 -17.31 10.22 19.34
N PHE A 303 -18.41 9.83 20.00
CA PHE A 303 -19.64 9.46 19.31
C PHE A 303 -20.20 10.62 18.48
N ALA A 304 -20.31 11.81 19.07
CA ALA A 304 -20.78 13.00 18.36
C ALA A 304 -19.85 13.40 17.20
N GLU A 305 -18.54 13.30 17.40
CA GLU A 305 -17.54 13.50 16.35
C GLU A 305 -17.72 12.50 15.20
N ALA A 306 -17.87 11.21 15.50
CA ALA A 306 -18.02 10.15 14.50
C ALA A 306 -19.28 10.33 13.66
N VAL A 307 -20.41 10.60 14.30
CA VAL A 307 -21.69 10.86 13.62
C VAL A 307 -21.59 12.13 12.77
N GLY A 308 -20.98 13.19 13.30
CA GLY A 308 -20.71 14.43 12.55
C GLY A 308 -19.89 14.15 11.29
N ALA A 309 -18.76 13.45 11.42
CA ALA A 309 -17.89 13.09 10.32
C ALA A 309 -18.63 12.36 9.18
N LEU A 310 -19.53 11.43 9.52
CA LEU A 310 -20.33 10.66 8.56
C LEU A 310 -21.42 11.49 7.89
N ALA A 311 -22.04 12.43 8.61
CA ALA A 311 -23.14 13.22 8.10
C ALA A 311 -22.70 14.27 7.06
N TYR A 312 -21.45 14.74 7.14
CA TYR A 312 -20.84 15.64 6.15
C TYR A 312 -20.27 14.92 4.92
N ARG A 313 -20.33 13.58 4.86
CA ARG A 313 -19.86 12.83 3.69
C ARG A 313 -20.83 12.96 2.51
N ARG A 314 -20.27 12.89 1.29
CA ARG A 314 -21.06 12.93 0.05
C ARG A 314 -21.77 11.62 -0.25
N GLU A 315 -21.27 10.50 0.28
CA GLU A 315 -21.85 9.19 0.05
C GLU A 315 -23.09 8.96 0.91
N LYS A 316 -24.27 8.96 0.27
CA LYS A 316 -25.58 8.81 0.91
C LYS A 316 -25.69 7.64 1.89
N LYS A 317 -24.99 6.53 1.64
CA LYS A 317 -25.01 5.35 2.53
C LYS A 317 -24.41 5.63 3.91
N PHE A 318 -23.40 6.50 4.01
CA PHE A 318 -22.76 6.85 5.27
C PHE A 318 -23.56 7.91 6.04
N VAL A 319 -24.16 8.86 5.33
CA VAL A 319 -25.15 9.78 5.92
C VAL A 319 -26.33 9.00 6.51
N LEU A 320 -26.85 8.00 5.78
CA LEU A 320 -27.89 7.12 6.28
C LEU A 320 -27.43 6.28 7.49
N ALA A 321 -26.19 5.81 7.48
CA ALA A 321 -25.60 5.11 8.62
C ALA A 321 -25.56 6.01 9.87
N ALA A 322 -25.15 7.28 9.73
CA ALA A 322 -25.14 8.26 10.82
C ALA A 322 -26.53 8.47 11.44
N VAL A 323 -27.56 8.71 10.61
CA VAL A 323 -28.96 8.87 11.08
C VAL A 323 -29.47 7.60 11.76
N ARG A 324 -29.13 6.42 11.24
CA ARG A 324 -29.49 5.13 11.86
C ARG A 324 -28.76 4.90 13.17
N TRP A 325 -27.53 5.37 13.30
CA TRP A 325 -26.77 5.29 14.53
C TRP A 325 -27.42 6.15 15.61
N LEU A 326 -27.63 7.44 15.33
CA LEU A 326 -28.32 8.36 16.25
C LEU A 326 -29.72 7.91 16.66
N ALA A 327 -30.47 7.32 15.73
CA ALA A 327 -31.82 6.84 16.04
C ALA A 327 -31.84 5.70 17.06
N ARG A 328 -30.77 4.90 17.15
CA ARG A 328 -30.65 3.77 18.09
C ARG A 328 -30.03 4.19 19.43
N THR A 329 -29.28 5.29 19.46
CA THR A 329 -28.60 5.78 20.66
C THR A 329 -29.59 6.45 21.63
N PRO A 330 -29.39 6.30 22.97
CA PRO A 330 -30.16 7.02 23.98
C PRO A 330 -30.16 8.53 23.75
N ALA A 331 -31.29 9.19 24.02
CA ALA A 331 -31.49 10.60 23.70
C ALA A 331 -30.49 11.56 24.39
N PRO A 332 -30.07 11.35 25.67
CA PRO A 332 -29.06 12.20 26.30
C PRO A 332 -27.72 12.22 25.55
N ARG A 333 -27.21 11.03 25.20
CA ARG A 333 -25.96 10.87 24.42
C ARG A 333 -26.11 11.37 22.99
N GLY A 334 -27.27 11.15 22.37
CA GLY A 334 -27.58 11.65 21.02
C GLY A 334 -27.64 13.18 20.93
N GLY A 335 -27.86 13.87 22.06
CA GLY A 335 -27.95 15.33 22.14
C GLY A 335 -26.72 16.05 21.60
N GLY A 336 -25.50 15.65 22.03
CA GLY A 336 -24.25 16.24 21.56
C GLY A 336 -23.95 16.02 20.07
N ALA A 337 -24.65 15.06 19.45
CA ALA A 337 -24.52 14.73 18.03
C ALA A 337 -25.63 15.35 17.17
N VAL A 338 -26.57 16.10 17.75
CA VAL A 338 -27.74 16.63 17.04
C VAL A 338 -27.35 17.55 15.89
N ARG A 339 -26.26 18.32 16.04
CA ARG A 339 -25.69 19.19 14.99
C ARG A 339 -25.42 18.45 13.68
N ALA A 340 -25.12 17.15 13.76
CA ALA A 340 -24.85 16.32 12.58
C ALA A 340 -26.09 16.11 11.70
N LEU A 341 -27.30 16.40 12.16
CA LEU A 341 -28.51 16.32 11.34
C LEU A 341 -28.68 17.50 10.38
N ALA A 342 -28.04 18.64 10.64
CA ALA A 342 -28.09 19.83 9.80
C ALA A 342 -27.73 19.55 8.32
N PRO A 343 -26.58 18.93 7.98
CA PRO A 343 -26.25 18.61 6.58
C PRO A 343 -27.22 17.60 5.94
N VAL A 344 -27.95 16.81 6.75
CA VAL A 344 -28.94 15.85 6.23
C VAL A 344 -30.18 16.56 5.68
N PHE A 345 -30.50 17.77 6.17
CA PHE A 345 -31.63 18.54 5.66
C PHE A 345 -31.41 18.99 4.21
N GLU A 346 -30.16 19.25 3.83
CA GLU A 346 -29.74 19.58 2.46
C GLU A 346 -29.95 18.41 1.49
N VAL A 347 -29.92 17.17 1.98
CA VAL A 347 -30.05 15.98 1.14
C VAL A 347 -31.44 15.95 0.52
N ASN A 348 -31.50 15.96 -0.82
CA ASN A 348 -32.73 15.84 -1.60
C ASN A 348 -33.29 14.41 -1.59
N THR A 349 -33.64 13.90 -0.41
CA THR A 349 -34.30 12.60 -0.22
C THR A 349 -35.37 12.78 0.87
N PRO A 350 -36.66 12.95 0.48
CA PRO A 350 -37.73 13.32 1.41
C PRO A 350 -37.83 12.40 2.64
N ALA A 351 -37.79 11.08 2.43
CA ALA A 351 -37.87 10.10 3.53
C ALA A 351 -36.72 10.21 4.53
N LEU A 352 -35.52 10.58 4.08
CA LEU A 352 -34.36 10.77 4.94
C LEU A 352 -34.49 12.08 5.73
N ARG A 353 -34.93 13.16 5.07
CA ARG A 353 -35.18 14.47 5.66
C ARG A 353 -36.23 14.40 6.76
N GLU A 354 -37.38 13.77 6.51
CA GLU A 354 -38.42 13.58 7.52
C GLU A 354 -37.92 12.77 8.73
N ARG A 355 -37.13 11.72 8.49
CA ARG A 355 -36.55 10.92 9.57
C ARG A 355 -35.57 11.73 10.41
N ALA A 356 -34.75 12.57 9.76
CA ALA A 356 -33.83 13.47 10.44
C ALA A 356 -34.59 14.52 11.27
N VAL A 357 -35.67 15.10 10.75
CA VAL A 357 -36.52 16.06 11.51
C VAL A 357 -37.14 15.40 12.73
N ARG A 358 -37.76 14.23 12.60
CA ARG A 358 -38.31 13.49 13.75
C ARG A 358 -37.26 13.20 14.82
N LEU A 359 -36.05 12.86 14.38
CA LEU A 359 -34.93 12.60 15.27
C LEU A 359 -34.46 13.89 15.95
N ALA A 360 -34.39 15.02 15.24
CA ALA A 360 -34.07 16.31 15.82
C ALA A 360 -35.09 16.72 16.89
N LEU A 361 -36.40 16.56 16.63
CA LEU A 361 -37.44 16.85 17.63
C LEU A 361 -37.29 16.00 18.89
N ARG A 362 -36.97 14.71 18.74
CA ARG A 362 -36.71 13.81 19.87
C ARG A 362 -35.48 14.22 20.70
N LEU A 363 -34.44 14.75 20.04
CA LEU A 363 -33.18 15.12 20.67
C LEU A 363 -33.18 16.56 21.20
N ALA A 364 -34.17 17.38 20.85
CA ALA A 364 -34.23 18.80 21.23
C ALA A 364 -34.01 19.08 22.73
N PRO A 365 -34.58 18.30 23.67
CA PRO A 365 -34.36 18.53 25.11
C PRO A 365 -32.92 18.28 25.59
N HIS A 366 -32.11 17.60 24.78
CA HIS A 366 -30.74 17.20 25.10
C HIS A 366 -29.70 17.89 24.21
N ALA A 367 -30.14 18.75 23.29
CA ALA A 367 -29.27 19.48 22.37
C ALA A 367 -28.49 20.56 23.12
N ASP A 368 -27.18 20.63 22.88
CA ASP A 368 -26.33 21.75 23.29
C ASP A 368 -26.64 23.01 22.46
N ASP A 369 -26.20 24.17 22.95
CA ASP A 369 -26.49 25.47 22.30
C ASP A 369 -26.02 25.48 20.84
N THR A 370 -24.84 24.91 20.57
CA THR A 370 -24.28 24.77 19.22
C THR A 370 -25.14 23.87 18.34
N GLY A 371 -25.65 22.75 18.86
CA GLY A 371 -26.57 21.88 18.15
C GLY A 371 -27.90 22.52 17.85
N GLN A 372 -28.45 23.30 18.79
CA GLN A 372 -29.69 24.04 18.59
C GLN A 372 -29.55 25.09 17.49
N GLU A 373 -28.45 25.86 17.49
CA GLU A 373 -28.16 26.86 16.47
C GLU A 373 -27.99 26.23 15.08
N ALA A 374 -27.24 25.13 14.98
CA ALA A 374 -27.01 24.44 13.71
C ALA A 374 -28.32 23.92 13.07
N ILE A 375 -29.21 23.34 13.88
CA ILE A 375 -30.52 22.84 13.42
C ILE A 375 -31.42 24.00 12.97
N ARG A 376 -31.40 25.10 13.72
CA ARG A 376 -32.19 26.30 13.41
C ARG A 376 -31.76 26.94 12.10
N ALA A 377 -30.45 27.09 11.87
CA ALA A 377 -29.91 27.60 10.62
C ALA A 377 -30.25 26.68 9.42
N ALA A 378 -30.20 25.35 9.62
CA ALA A 378 -30.53 24.39 8.57
C ALA A 378 -32.04 24.27 8.29
N ALA A 379 -32.91 24.76 9.18
CA ALA A 379 -34.36 24.67 9.04
C ALA A 379 -34.89 25.44 7.81
N ASP A 380 -34.18 26.48 7.37
CA ASP A 380 -34.57 27.27 6.19
C ASP A 380 -34.55 26.44 4.89
N LEU A 381 -33.77 25.36 4.86
CA LEU A 381 -33.69 24.45 3.71
C LEU A 381 -34.82 23.41 3.69
N LEU A 382 -35.61 23.32 4.76
CA LEU A 382 -36.73 22.40 4.86
C LEU A 382 -37.98 22.94 4.15
N PRO A 383 -38.84 22.04 3.62
CA PRO A 383 -40.21 22.39 3.24
C PRO A 383 -40.96 23.01 4.43
N ARG A 384 -41.92 23.89 4.14
CA ARG A 384 -42.66 24.69 5.13
C ARG A 384 -43.17 23.86 6.31
N ASP A 385 -43.86 22.77 6.06
CA ASP A 385 -44.48 21.93 7.10
C ASP A 385 -43.45 21.30 8.07
N LEU A 386 -42.25 20.99 7.58
CA LEU A 386 -41.15 20.46 8.40
C LEU A 386 -40.40 21.58 9.12
N ARG A 387 -40.26 22.75 8.49
CA ARG A 387 -39.66 23.94 9.10
C ARG A 387 -40.45 24.39 10.31
N GLU A 388 -41.79 24.48 10.20
CA GLU A 388 -42.67 24.89 11.31
C GLU A 388 -42.51 23.98 12.54
N GLN A 389 -42.35 22.66 12.34
CA GLN A 389 -42.09 21.71 13.43
C GLN A 389 -40.73 21.95 14.10
N VAL A 390 -39.67 22.16 13.31
CA VAL A 390 -38.32 22.41 13.84
C VAL A 390 -38.27 23.74 14.60
N THR A 391 -38.86 24.81 14.05
CA THR A 391 -38.93 26.12 14.68
C THR A 391 -39.69 26.08 16.02
N ALA A 392 -40.74 25.27 16.13
CA ALA A 392 -41.48 25.12 17.38
C ALA A 392 -40.64 24.49 18.51
N ALA A 393 -39.71 23.59 18.17
CA ALA A 393 -38.87 22.89 19.15
C ALA A 393 -37.54 23.60 19.43
N TYR A 394 -36.96 24.28 18.45
CA TYR A 394 -35.63 24.90 18.52
C TYR A 394 -35.65 26.44 18.55
N GLY A 395 -36.83 27.05 18.42
CA GLY A 395 -36.98 28.50 18.29
C GLY A 395 -36.66 29.03 16.88
N THR A 396 -37.01 30.28 16.62
CA THR A 396 -36.78 30.98 15.34
C THR A 396 -35.33 31.43 15.21
N SER A 397 -34.73 31.27 14.03
CA SER A 397 -33.39 31.83 13.74
C SER A 397 -33.43 33.33 13.97
N PRO A 398 -32.43 33.94 14.65
CA PRO A 398 -32.33 35.39 14.64
C PRO A 398 -32.22 35.80 13.17
N GLU A 399 -33.27 36.47 12.71
CA GLU A 399 -33.40 36.98 11.36
C GLU A 399 -32.12 37.77 11.06
N ALA A 400 -31.35 37.33 10.06
CA ALA A 400 -30.28 38.16 9.53
C ALA A 400 -30.93 39.45 9.05
N GLU A 401 -30.69 40.55 9.77
CA GLU A 401 -31.16 41.87 9.39
C GLU A 401 -30.86 42.07 7.89
N PRO A 402 -31.88 42.42 7.08
CA PRO A 402 -31.64 42.66 5.67
C PRO A 402 -30.62 43.79 5.54
N GLU A 403 -29.50 43.52 4.87
CA GLU A 403 -28.53 44.54 4.51
C GLU A 403 -29.28 45.74 3.91
N PRO A 404 -29.14 46.96 4.49
CA PRO A 404 -29.82 48.12 3.96
C PRO A 404 -29.39 48.32 2.51
N PRO A 405 -30.32 48.64 1.59
CA PRO A 405 -30.03 48.71 0.17
C PRO A 405 -28.88 49.70 -0.06
N ALA A 406 -27.81 49.21 -0.69
CA ALA A 406 -26.67 50.01 -1.10
C ALA A 406 -27.19 51.26 -1.85
N ALA A 407 -27.00 52.42 -1.23
CA ALA A 407 -27.38 53.69 -1.81
C ALA A 407 -26.71 53.82 -3.18
N ALA A 408 -27.53 53.86 -4.23
CA ALA A 408 -27.10 54.11 -5.58
C ALA A 408 -26.27 55.40 -5.61
N HIS A 409 -24.97 55.27 -5.90
CA HIS A 409 -24.11 56.39 -6.22
C HIS A 409 -24.70 57.12 -7.43
N ARG A 410 -25.35 58.26 -7.18
CA ARG A 410 -25.72 59.22 -8.22
C ARG A 410 -24.43 59.72 -8.88
N HIS A 411 -24.18 59.27 -10.11
CA HIS A 411 -23.22 59.88 -11.00
C HIS A 411 -23.65 61.34 -11.25
N LYS A 412 -22.90 62.30 -10.72
CA LYS A 412 -22.97 63.70 -11.16
C LYS A 412 -22.25 63.80 -12.51
N PRO A 413 -22.87 64.38 -13.56
CA PRO A 413 -22.13 64.73 -14.76
C PRO A 413 -21.24 65.94 -14.45
N ARG A 414 -19.94 65.86 -14.78
CA ARG A 414 -19.07 67.05 -14.82
C ARG A 414 -19.43 67.84 -16.07
N SER A 415 -20.07 69.00 -15.88
CA SER A 415 -19.97 70.10 -16.86
C SER A 415 -18.57 70.68 -16.79
N GLY A 416 -18.06 71.08 -17.95
CA GLY A 416 -16.65 71.42 -18.16
C GLY A 416 -16.18 72.75 -17.58
N ALA A 417 -14.85 72.87 -17.64
CA ALA A 417 -14.09 74.04 -18.05
C ALA A 417 -12.82 73.51 -18.74
#